data_AF-A0A8J6Y5X9-F1
#
_entry.id   AF-A0A8J6Y5X9-F1
#
_cell.length_a   1.000
_cell.length_b   1.000
_cell.length_c   1.000
_cell.angle_alpha   90.00
_cell.angle_beta   90.00
_cell.angle_gamma   90.00
#
_symmetry.space_group_name_H-M   'P 1'
#
loop_
_entity.id
_entity.type
_entity.pdbx_description
1 polymer ?
#
loop_
_entity_poly.entity_id
_entity_poly.type
_entity_poly.pdbx_seq_one_letter_code
_entity_poly.pdbx_strand_id
1 'polypeptide(L)' 'FDILSDESIRTAAKDFSAWPTFPQIYLKGEFIGGNDILTEMHDAGELQEIASGSGA' A
#
# COMPACT_ATOMS: atom_id res chain seq x y z
N PHE A 1 0.83 -0.35 -10.62
CA PHE A 1 1.15 -1.53 -11.43
C PHE A 1 -0.12 -2.34 -11.62
N ASP A 2 -0.38 -2.83 -12.83
CA ASP A 2 -1.50 -3.74 -13.07
C ASP A 2 -1.03 -5.18 -12.78
N ILE A 3 -1.52 -5.74 -11.68
CA ILE A 3 -1.19 -7.11 -11.23
C ILE A 3 -2.05 -8.19 -11.91
N LEU A 4 -3.11 -7.79 -12.61
CA LEU A 4 -4.01 -8.71 -13.31
C LEU A 4 -3.46 -9.05 -14.69
N SER A 5 -2.69 -8.14 -15.29
CA SER A 5 -2.02 -8.36 -16.56
C SER A 5 -0.72 -9.18 -16.45
N ASP A 6 -0.12 -9.28 -15.26
CA ASP A 6 1.20 -9.92 -15.06
C ASP A 6 1.25 -10.72 -13.74
N GLU A 7 1.27 -12.06 -13.86
CA GLU A 7 1.36 -12.98 -12.73
C GLU A 7 2.71 -12.92 -12.00
N SER A 8 3.79 -12.56 -12.70
CA SER A 8 5.12 -12.46 -12.10
C SER A 8 5.17 -11.28 -11.12
N ILE A 9 4.60 -10.13 -11.52
CA ILE A 9 4.46 -8.96 -10.66
C ILE A 9 3.53 -9.29 -9.47
N ARG A 10 2.43 -10.00 -9.72
CA ARG A 10 1.50 -10.41 -8.66
C ARG A 10 2.19 -11.27 -7.60
N THR A 11 3.04 -12.21 -8.02
CA THR A 11 3.76 -13.09 -7.10
C THR A 11 4.85 -12.32 -6.36
N ALA A 12 5.66 -11.54 -7.09
CA ALA A 12 6.71 -10.72 -6.51
C ALA A 12 6.20 -9.68 -5.50
N ALA A 13 5.05 -9.06 -5.77
CA ALA A 13 4.44 -8.09 -4.86
C ALA A 13 4.02 -8.72 -3.51
N LYS A 14 3.45 -9.93 -3.53
CA LYS A 14 3.12 -10.69 -2.31
C LYS A 14 4.35 -11.03 -1.49
N ASP A 15 5.41 -11.50 -2.15
CA ASP A 15 6.66 -11.87 -1.50
C ASP A 15 7.37 -10.63 -0.92
N PHE A 16 7.34 -9.51 -1.65
CA PHE A 16 7.97 -8.26 -1.24
C PHE A 16 7.27 -7.58 -0.05
N SER A 17 5.94 -7.51 -0.04
CA SER A 17 5.18 -6.96 1.11
C SER A 17 5.04 -7.93 2.28
N ALA A 18 5.32 -9.21 2.07
CA ALA A 18 4.86 -10.30 2.93
C ALA A 18 3.33 -10.24 3.20
N TRP A 19 2.56 -9.72 2.24
CA TRP A 19 1.12 -9.50 2.38
C TRP A 19 0.32 -10.32 1.34
N PRO A 20 -0.66 -11.14 1.77
CA PRO A 20 -1.27 -12.14 0.89
C PRO A 20 -2.36 -11.58 -0.04
N THR A 21 -2.96 -10.42 0.29
CA THR A 21 -4.16 -9.88 -0.37
C THR A 21 -3.88 -8.62 -1.17
N PHE A 22 -4.83 -8.26 -2.05
CA PHE A 22 -4.80 -7.04 -2.85
C PHE A 22 -6.11 -6.27 -2.66
N PRO A 23 -6.11 -4.93 -2.84
CA PRO A 23 -4.98 -4.08 -3.28
C PRO A 23 -3.89 -3.93 -2.21
N GLN A 24 -2.64 -3.73 -2.64
CA GLN A 24 -1.49 -3.40 -1.80
C GLN A 24 -1.08 -1.96 -2.09
N ILE A 25 -1.03 -1.13 -1.06
CA ILE A 25 -0.71 0.29 -1.18
C ILE A 25 0.69 0.55 -0.65
N TYR A 26 1.47 1.26 -1.46
CA TYR A 26 2.82 1.69 -1.13
C TYR A 26 2.93 3.20 -1.26
N LEU A 27 3.64 3.83 -0.35
CA LEU A 27 3.92 5.26 -0.37
C LEU A 27 5.42 5.48 -0.20
N LYS A 28 6.05 6.23 -1.11
CA LYS A 28 7.50 6.49 -1.12
C LYS A 28 8.37 5.21 -1.09
N GLY A 29 7.84 4.08 -1.56
CA GLY A 29 8.53 2.78 -1.58
C GLY A 29 8.31 1.93 -0.33
N GLU A 30 7.62 2.44 0.69
CA GLU A 30 7.25 1.70 1.88
C GLU A 30 5.85 1.11 1.74
N PHE A 31 5.68 -0.14 2.19
CA PHE A 31 4.39 -0.80 2.23
C PHE A 31 3.55 -0.23 3.37
N ILE A 32 2.35 0.26 3.06
CA ILE A 32 1.45 0.89 4.04
C ILE A 32 0.36 -0.08 4.47
N GLY A 33 -0.16 -0.91 3.55
CA GLY A 33 -1.20 -1.88 3.88
C GLY A 33 -2.14 -2.20 2.72
N GLY A 34 -3.28 -2.80 3.07
CA GLY A 34 -4.40 -3.05 2.17
C GLY A 34 -5.44 -1.94 2.17
N ASN A 35 -6.55 -2.17 1.46
CA ASN A 35 -7.65 -1.19 1.36
C ASN A 35 -8.24 -0.80 2.72
N ASP A 36 -8.44 -1.78 3.62
CA ASP A 36 -9.08 -1.55 4.91
C ASP A 36 -8.22 -0.60 5.78
N ILE A 37 -6.92 -0.88 5.85
CA ILE A 37 -5.93 -0.05 6.56
C ILE A 37 -5.87 1.36 5.97
N LEU A 38 -5.86 1.49 4.64
CA LEU A 38 -5.83 2.80 4.00
C LEU A 38 -7.07 3.63 4.32
N THR A 39 -8.23 2.98 4.37
CA THR A 39 -9.50 3.64 4.71
C THR A 39 -9.48 4.11 6.16
N GLU A 40 -8.99 3.28 7.09
CA GLU A 40 -8.81 3.66 8.49
C GLU A 40 -7.84 4.84 8.64
N MET A 41 -6.69 4.80 7.96
CA MET A 41 -5.70 5.89 7.99
C MET A 41 -6.25 7.20 7.38
N HIS A 42 -7.09 7.09 6.35
CA HIS A 42 -7.78 8.24 5.78
C HIS A 42 -8.76 8.85 6.78
N ASP A 43 -9.56 8.01 7.43
CA ASP A 43 -10.58 8.45 8.38
C ASP A 43 -9.95 9.02 9.67
N ALA A 44 -8.79 8.52 10.06
CA ALA A 44 -7.95 9.06 11.13
C ALA A 44 -7.20 10.36 10.74
N GLY A 45 -7.14 10.70 9.44
CA GLY A 45 -6.36 11.83 8.92
C GLY A 45 -4.86 11.58 8.79
N GLU A 46 -4.36 10.42 9.24
CA GLU A 46 -2.95 10.01 9.21
C GLU A 46 -2.44 9.87 7.77
N LEU A 47 -3.28 9.41 6.85
CA LEU A 47 -2.90 9.25 5.44
C LEU A 47 -2.46 10.58 4.82
N GLN A 48 -3.17 11.66 5.13
CA GLN A 48 -2.89 13.01 4.64
C GLN A 48 -1.57 13.54 5.18
N GLU A 49 -1.26 13.26 6.46
CA GLU A 49 0.02 13.66 7.07
C GLU A 49 1.21 12.96 6.40
N ILE A 50 1.12 11.64 6.21
CA ILE A 50 2.18 10.83 5.59
C ILE A 50 2.35 11.21 4.10
N ALA A 51 1.25 11.45 3.39
CA ALA A 51 1.26 11.87 1.99
C ALA A 51 1.85 13.27 1.79
N SER A 52 1.55 14.21 2.68
CA SER A 52 2.03 15.60 2.60
C SER A 52 3.51 15.74 2.97
N GLY A 53 4.14 14.69 3.50
CA GLY A 53 5.54 14.72 3.90
C GLY A 53 5.81 15.60 5.13
N SER A 54 4.77 15.94 5.89
CA SER A 54 4.87 16.63 7.17
C SER A 54 4.91 15.63 8.33
N GLY A 55 5.77 14.61 8.22
CA GLY A 55 6.42 14.05 9.39
C GLY A 55 7.66 14.91 9.62
N ALA A 56 7.82 15.43 10.85
CA ALA A 56 8.84 16.41 11.26
C ALA A 56 10.24 16.23 10.66
#